data_AF-A0A2Z6QKH8-F1
#
_entry.id   AF-A0A2Z6QKH8-F1
#
_cell.length_a   1.000
_cell.length_b   1.000
_cell.length_c   1.000
_cell.angle_alpha   90.00
_cell.angle_beta   90.00
_cell.angle_gamma   90.00
#
_symmetry.space_group_name_H-M   'P 1'
#
loop_
_entity.id
_entity.type
_entity.pdbx_description
1 polymer ?
#
loop_
_entity_poly.entity_id
_entity_poly.type
_entity_poly.pdbx_seq_one_letter_code
_entity_poly.pdbx_strand_id
1 'polypeptide(L)'
;MCIGWSKEIIGLFFREESSMMILLIQCLAVISFYVLDFAINCVQASCRVLIVDILPPSQQEDGTAWASRMGGIGSVLGYFTGFIDLVEVFPFLGKTQMQVLCVVASIILLISNALTCWAVTEQIYTRSNTNKPTSALTAAYETLISIIKSFRTLPRFIQSICNVQLFSWIGWFPFLFYSTTWVAEIHSRFTNDSSEGSSDDSVGDSTRAGSFSLLLYSIVTLVASFVVPFLVSPSGSIRPKFSWKQLFQLPFVFLTVPKLWTVSHFIFAISMMSTWFVTNGVQANVLISFCGIAWAIAMWAPFSMLGEYIAKEYRSTTKPNNDTDEDTDQLMYNLVETGVVIDGDDNESEDNDENSRTPIRTSTEEDTSEVPFMDPHGDTSTKDSSEAGVLLGIHNIYIVLPQFLVTIFTTIIFAILEPSNDKIITRQHHPHDKGLDADSIGFVLRFGGLSAIIAGLLSIKLWK
;
A
#
# COMPACT_ATOMS: atom_id res chain seq x y z
N MET A 1 18.40 9.80 11.94
CA MET A 1 19.63 10.45 12.44
C MET A 1 20.57 9.48 13.17
N CYS A 2 20.18 8.83 14.28
CA CYS A 2 21.10 7.99 15.06
C CYS A 2 21.83 6.88 14.27
N ILE A 3 21.19 6.31 13.23
CA ILE A 3 21.80 5.29 12.36
C ILE A 3 23.04 5.85 11.64
N GLY A 4 22.91 7.01 10.98
CA GLY A 4 23.99 7.63 10.19
C GLY A 4 25.15 8.18 11.03
N TRP A 5 24.91 8.55 12.29
CA TRP A 5 25.92 9.08 13.20
C TRP A 5 26.32 8.11 14.31
N SER A 6 26.03 6.82 14.16
CA SER A 6 26.28 5.81 15.19
C SER A 6 27.76 5.75 15.61
N LYS A 7 28.69 5.87 14.64
CA LYS A 7 30.14 5.93 14.92
C LYS A 7 30.53 7.19 15.70
N GLU A 8 30.03 8.35 15.29
CA GLU A 8 30.33 9.64 15.92
C GLU A 8 29.74 9.73 17.33
N ILE A 9 28.50 9.28 17.53
CA ILE A 9 27.82 9.32 18.84
C ILE A 9 28.57 8.47 19.86
N ILE A 10 28.96 7.24 19.50
CA ILE A 10 29.73 6.38 20.41
C ILE A 10 31.17 6.89 20.54
N GLY A 11 31.75 7.46 19.47
CA GLY A 11 33.07 8.07 19.48
C GLY A 11 33.21 9.28 20.42
N LEU A 12 32.10 9.88 20.88
CA LEU A 12 32.14 10.90 21.94
C LEU A 12 32.53 10.32 23.31
N PHE A 13 32.28 9.02 23.53
CA PHE A 13 32.51 8.34 24.81
C PHE A 13 33.78 7.50 24.83
N PHE A 14 34.36 7.20 23.67
CA PHE A 14 35.56 6.37 23.53
C PHE A 14 36.65 7.12 22.76
N ARG A 15 37.84 7.23 23.36
CA ARG A 15 38.99 7.96 22.80
C ARG A 15 39.88 7.11 21.88
N GLU A 16 39.83 5.78 22.02
CA GLU A 16 40.58 4.80 21.24
C GLU A 16 39.63 3.74 20.67
N GLU A 17 39.90 3.26 19.44
CA GLU A 17 39.13 2.20 18.79
C GLU A 17 39.32 0.87 19.55
N SER A 18 38.39 0.59 20.47
CA SER A 18 38.32 -0.67 21.22
C SER A 18 37.26 -1.60 20.63
N SER A 19 37.40 -2.91 20.85
CA SER A 19 36.37 -3.89 20.44
C SER A 19 35.00 -3.57 21.06
N MET A 20 34.97 -2.97 22.25
CA MET A 20 33.76 -2.51 22.92
C MET A 20 33.08 -1.35 22.19
N MET A 21 33.86 -0.38 21.68
CA MET A 21 33.33 0.72 20.87
C MET A 21 32.63 0.19 19.61
N ILE A 22 33.26 -0.75 18.89
CA ILE A 22 32.69 -1.34 17.67
C ILE A 22 31.38 -2.07 17.97
N LEU A 23 31.34 -2.86 19.05
CA LEU A 23 30.12 -3.55 19.48
C LEU A 23 29.00 -2.55 19.80
N LEU A 24 29.30 -1.46 20.52
CA LEU A 24 28.31 -0.44 20.88
C LEU A 24 27.79 0.32 19.65
N ILE A 25 28.64 0.60 18.66
CA ILE A 25 28.23 1.21 17.38
C ILE A 25 27.24 0.29 16.67
N GLN A 26 27.54 -1.01 16.56
CA GLN A 26 26.66 -1.98 15.94
C GLN A 26 25.33 -2.09 16.70
N CYS A 27 25.37 -2.22 18.02
CA CYS A 27 24.15 -2.28 18.85
C CYS A 27 23.28 -1.02 18.69
N LEU A 28 23.88 0.17 18.73
CA LEU A 28 23.15 1.43 18.55
C LEU A 28 22.52 1.51 17.16
N ALA A 29 23.25 1.12 16.11
CA ALA A 29 22.74 1.13 14.74
C ALA A 29 21.56 0.16 14.58
N VAL A 30 21.68 -1.07 15.10
CA VAL A 30 20.64 -2.10 15.06
C VAL A 30 19.38 -1.65 15.82
N ILE A 31 19.54 -1.17 17.06
CA ILE A 31 18.41 -0.67 17.86
C ILE A 31 17.74 0.52 17.15
N SER A 32 18.54 1.45 16.64
CA SER A 32 18.02 2.62 15.92
C SER A 32 17.26 2.22 14.65
N PHE A 33 17.70 1.17 13.95
CA PHE A 33 17.02 0.63 12.79
C PHE A 33 15.65 0.03 13.16
N TYR A 34 15.57 -0.77 14.23
CA TYR A 34 14.29 -1.29 14.71
C TYR A 34 13.32 -0.19 15.16
N VAL A 35 13.83 0.82 15.88
CA VAL A 35 13.01 1.97 16.29
C VAL A 35 12.51 2.75 15.07
N LEU A 36 13.36 2.93 14.05
CA LEU A 36 12.97 3.58 12.81
C LEU A 36 11.88 2.79 12.07
N ASP A 37 12.05 1.48 11.93
CA ASP A 37 11.06 0.61 11.28
C ASP A 37 9.70 0.65 11.99
N PHE A 38 9.70 0.55 13.32
CA PHE A 38 8.49 0.70 14.12
C PHE A 38 7.82 2.06 13.91
N ALA A 39 8.60 3.15 13.92
CA ALA A 39 8.08 4.50 13.72
C ALA A 39 7.49 4.69 12.32
N ILE A 40 8.17 4.19 11.28
CA ILE A 40 7.67 4.25 9.89
C ILE A 40 6.36 3.49 9.76
N ASN A 41 6.28 2.26 10.29
CA ASN A 41 5.06 1.47 10.24
C ASN A 41 3.90 2.15 10.97
N CYS A 42 4.16 2.80 12.11
CA CYS A 42 3.17 3.58 12.84
C CYS A 42 2.65 4.77 12.00
N VAL A 43 3.55 5.58 11.44
CA VAL A 43 3.17 6.72 10.58
C VAL A 43 2.41 6.25 9.34
N GLN A 44 2.87 5.19 8.67
CA GLN A 44 2.21 4.64 7.49
C GLN A 44 0.80 4.13 7.81
N ALA A 45 0.61 3.43 8.92
CA ALA A 45 -0.70 2.96 9.34
C ALA A 45 -1.65 4.13 9.63
N SER A 46 -1.18 5.13 10.40
CA SER A 46 -1.95 6.33 10.71
C SER A 46 -2.34 7.11 9.45
N CYS A 47 -1.40 7.35 8.53
CA CYS A 47 -1.70 8.06 7.28
C CYS A 47 -2.72 7.32 6.41
N ARG A 48 -2.73 5.98 6.41
CA ARG A 48 -3.73 5.18 5.67
C ARG A 48 -5.11 5.27 6.29
N VAL A 49 -5.19 5.17 7.62
CA VAL A 49 -6.45 5.30 8.36
C VAL A 49 -7.05 6.69 8.17
N LEU A 50 -6.21 7.72 8.19
CA LEU A 50 -6.62 9.11 8.00
C LEU A 50 -7.40 9.35 6.70
N ILE A 51 -7.05 8.65 5.61
CA ILE A 51 -7.76 8.73 4.33
C ILE A 51 -9.19 8.19 4.46
N VAL A 52 -9.36 7.09 5.19
CA VAL A 52 -10.67 6.44 5.39
C VAL A 52 -11.53 7.26 6.37
N ASP A 53 -10.92 7.84 7.39
CA ASP A 53 -11.62 8.57 8.44
C ASP A 53 -12.12 9.94 7.99
N ILE A 54 -11.41 10.60 7.08
CA ILE A 54 -11.73 11.97 6.66
C ILE A 54 -12.53 12.00 5.36
N LEU A 55 -12.17 11.16 4.38
CA LEU A 55 -12.80 11.25 3.07
C LEU A 55 -14.18 10.58 3.08
N PRO A 56 -15.18 11.20 2.44
CA PRO A 56 -16.45 10.54 2.22
C PRO A 56 -16.24 9.29 1.37
N PRO A 57 -17.07 8.23 1.55
CA PRO A 57 -16.91 6.96 0.85
C PRO A 57 -16.72 7.03 -0.67
N SER A 58 -17.37 8.00 -1.34
CA SER A 58 -17.23 8.19 -2.79
C SER A 58 -15.85 8.69 -3.22
N GLN A 59 -15.07 9.28 -2.30
CA GLN A 59 -13.74 9.83 -2.56
C GLN A 59 -12.61 8.97 -1.97
N GLN A 60 -12.92 7.92 -1.20
CA GLN A 60 -11.90 7.07 -0.58
C GLN A 60 -11.05 6.30 -1.61
N GLU A 61 -11.66 5.86 -2.72
CA GLU A 61 -10.93 5.26 -3.85
C GLU A 61 -9.91 6.25 -4.44
N ASP A 62 -10.36 7.46 -4.76
CA ASP A 62 -9.51 8.53 -5.31
C ASP A 62 -8.40 8.96 -4.33
N GLY A 63 -8.72 9.08 -3.04
CA GLY A 63 -7.76 9.42 -1.99
C GLY A 63 -6.70 8.34 -1.82
N THR A 64 -7.10 7.06 -1.81
CA THR A 64 -6.18 5.92 -1.76
C THR A 64 -5.29 5.86 -3.01
N ALA A 65 -5.84 6.18 -4.18
CA ALA A 65 -5.07 6.27 -5.43
C ALA A 65 -4.04 7.41 -5.39
N TRP A 66 -4.39 8.58 -4.86
CA TRP A 66 -3.44 9.70 -4.67
C TRP A 66 -2.33 9.35 -3.68
N ALA A 67 -2.65 8.68 -2.58
CA ALA A 67 -1.65 8.21 -1.63
C ALA A 67 -0.65 7.24 -2.30
N SER A 68 -1.13 6.36 -3.18
CA SER A 68 -0.26 5.48 -3.98
C SER A 68 0.64 6.26 -4.94
N ARG A 69 0.12 7.28 -5.63
CA ARG A 69 0.93 8.16 -6.50
C ARG A 69 2.00 8.90 -5.71
N MET A 70 1.66 9.45 -4.55
CA MET A 70 2.63 10.10 -3.66
C MET A 70 3.70 9.12 -3.17
N GLY A 71 3.29 7.89 -2.83
CA GLY A 71 4.21 6.79 -2.53
C GLY A 71 5.17 6.50 -3.69
N GLY A 72 4.66 6.43 -4.91
CA GLY A 72 5.46 6.24 -6.13
C GLY A 72 6.47 7.36 -6.37
N ILE A 73 6.08 8.63 -6.18
CA ILE A 73 6.99 9.78 -6.26
C ILE A 73 8.09 9.64 -5.20
N GLY A 74 7.72 9.29 -3.97
CA GLY A 74 8.66 9.05 -2.88
C GLY A 74 9.64 7.92 -3.19
N SER A 75 9.18 6.82 -3.79
CA SER A 75 10.04 5.71 -4.21
C SER A 75 11.05 6.15 -5.27
N VAL A 76 10.61 6.87 -6.32
CA VAL A 76 11.52 7.37 -7.37
C VAL A 76 12.60 8.28 -6.78
N LEU A 77 12.20 9.24 -5.94
CA LEU A 77 13.17 10.12 -5.28
C LEU A 77 14.12 9.34 -4.35
N GLY A 78 13.61 8.35 -3.63
CA GLY A 78 14.40 7.46 -2.77
C GLY A 78 15.44 6.65 -3.53
N TYR A 79 15.06 6.00 -4.63
CA TYR A 79 16.00 5.22 -5.44
C TYR A 79 16.96 6.12 -6.22
N PHE A 80 16.49 7.27 -6.70
CA PHE A 80 17.33 8.25 -7.38
C PHE A 80 18.42 8.81 -6.45
N THR A 81 18.04 9.19 -5.22
CA THR A 81 19.02 9.59 -4.21
C THR A 81 19.97 8.44 -3.88
N GLY A 82 19.50 7.20 -3.76
CA GLY A 82 20.40 6.04 -3.58
C GLY A 82 21.41 5.81 -4.71
N PHE A 83 21.07 6.21 -5.95
CA PHE A 83 21.92 6.04 -7.14
C PHE A 83 23.00 7.12 -7.30
N ILE A 84 22.73 8.35 -6.83
CA ILE A 84 23.67 9.48 -6.93
C ILE A 84 24.59 9.51 -5.72
N ASP A 85 25.83 9.98 -5.89
CA ASP A 85 26.69 10.31 -4.75
C ASP A 85 26.20 11.61 -4.08
N LEU A 86 25.40 11.48 -3.01
CA LEU A 86 24.91 12.65 -2.26
C LEU A 86 26.03 13.40 -1.54
N VAL A 87 27.18 12.77 -1.25
CA VAL A 87 28.27 13.43 -0.52
C VAL A 87 28.95 14.45 -1.42
N GLU A 88 29.06 14.15 -2.72
CA GLU A 88 29.54 15.10 -3.73
C GLU A 88 28.56 16.26 -3.94
N VAL A 89 27.25 15.98 -3.98
CA VAL A 89 26.21 17.00 -4.22
C VAL A 89 25.97 17.90 -3.00
N PHE A 90 25.95 17.32 -1.80
CA PHE A 90 25.66 18.03 -0.55
C PHE A 90 26.73 17.78 0.52
N PRO A 91 27.98 18.22 0.31
CA PRO A 91 29.11 17.93 1.21
C PRO A 91 28.96 18.55 2.61
N PHE A 92 28.08 19.55 2.76
CA PHE A 92 27.83 20.21 4.04
C PHE A 92 26.86 19.44 4.95
N LEU A 93 26.07 18.50 4.43
CA LEU A 93 25.05 17.78 5.20
C LEU A 93 25.61 16.55 5.93
N GLY A 94 26.74 16.01 5.50
CA GLY A 94 27.32 14.80 6.07
C GLY A 94 28.58 14.37 5.34
N LYS A 95 29.36 13.51 5.99
CA LYS A 95 30.61 12.96 5.43
C LYS A 95 30.39 11.63 4.71
N THR A 96 29.26 10.98 4.95
CA THR A 96 28.90 9.69 4.38
C THR A 96 27.54 9.76 3.70
N GLN A 97 27.32 8.89 2.71
CA GLN A 97 26.06 8.82 1.97
C GLN A 97 24.87 8.59 2.92
N MET A 98 25.02 7.71 3.90
CA MET A 98 23.98 7.42 4.90
C MET A 98 23.65 8.62 5.79
N GLN A 99 24.64 9.46 6.13
CA GLN A 99 24.42 10.69 6.91
C GLN A 99 23.59 11.70 6.13
N VAL A 100 24.00 11.99 4.90
CA VAL A 100 23.29 12.95 4.03
C VAL A 100 21.87 12.48 3.76
N LEU A 101 21.70 11.19 3.44
CA LEU A 101 20.39 10.57 3.21
C LEU A 101 19.49 10.65 4.45
N CYS A 102 20.03 10.39 5.65
CA CYS A 102 19.29 10.54 6.90
C CYS A 102 18.78 11.97 7.12
N VAL A 103 19.58 13.00 6.80
CA VAL A 103 19.18 14.40 6.97
C VAL A 103 18.09 14.79 5.98
N VAL A 104 18.30 14.50 4.69
CA VAL A 104 17.32 14.80 3.64
C VAL A 104 16.00 14.10 3.92
N ALA A 105 16.01 12.81 4.26
CA ALA A 105 14.80 12.06 4.58
C ALA A 105 14.09 12.62 5.83
N SER A 106 14.83 13.04 6.87
CA SER A 106 14.25 13.63 8.08
C SER A 106 13.57 14.97 7.78
N ILE A 107 14.19 15.82 6.95
CA ILE A 107 13.61 17.11 6.54
C ILE A 107 12.33 16.89 5.75
N ILE A 108 12.34 16.00 4.76
CA ILE A 108 11.16 15.69 3.94
C ILE A 108 10.03 15.16 4.83
N LEU A 109 10.33 14.22 5.74
CA LEU A 109 9.34 13.65 6.66
C LEU A 109 8.73 14.70 7.59
N LEU A 110 9.56 15.62 8.14
CA LEU A 110 9.08 16.69 8.99
C LEU A 110 8.18 17.66 8.24
N ILE A 111 8.57 18.07 7.03
CA ILE A 111 7.78 18.96 6.19
C ILE A 111 6.46 18.30 5.80
N SER A 112 6.48 17.03 5.36
CA SER A 112 5.26 16.33 4.97
C SER A 112 4.31 16.15 6.15
N ASN A 113 4.82 15.76 7.32
CA ASN A 113 3.97 15.60 8.51
C ASN A 113 3.43 16.94 9.01
N ALA A 114 4.25 18.00 9.01
CA ALA A 114 3.79 19.33 9.39
C ALA A 114 2.69 19.85 8.44
N LEU A 115 2.84 19.60 7.13
CA LEU A 115 1.83 19.94 6.13
C LEU A 115 0.53 19.17 6.37
N THR A 116 0.61 17.88 6.66
CA THR A 116 -0.57 17.07 7.01
C THR A 116 -1.24 17.61 8.26
N CYS A 117 -0.51 17.85 9.35
CA CYS A 117 -1.06 18.41 10.59
C CYS A 117 -1.67 19.81 10.40
N TRP A 118 -1.20 20.58 9.43
CA TRP A 118 -1.75 21.90 9.11
C TRP A 118 -2.99 21.83 8.20
N ALA A 119 -2.98 20.95 7.20
CA ALA A 119 -4.04 20.86 6.18
C ALA A 119 -5.23 20.02 6.64
N VAL A 120 -5.02 19.09 7.57
CA VAL A 120 -6.03 18.13 8.02
C VAL A 120 -6.61 18.56 9.35
N THR A 121 -7.92 18.77 9.39
CA THR A 121 -8.66 19.01 10.64
C THR A 121 -9.47 17.76 10.99
N GLU A 122 -9.10 17.07 12.06
CA GLU A 122 -9.82 15.91 12.57
C GLU A 122 -11.02 16.33 13.43
N GLN A 123 -12.08 15.52 13.42
CA GLN A 123 -13.19 15.67 14.36
C GLN A 123 -12.74 15.27 15.77
N ILE A 124 -13.07 16.08 16.77
CA ILE A 124 -12.69 15.80 18.16
C ILE A 124 -13.42 14.53 18.61
N TYR A 125 -12.65 13.49 18.93
CA TYR A 125 -13.19 12.27 19.51
C TYR A 125 -13.72 12.52 20.93
N THR A 126 -15.02 12.66 21.09
CA THR A 126 -15.70 12.72 22.39
C THR A 126 -15.82 11.31 22.97
N ARG A 127 -14.81 10.88 23.72
CA ARG A 127 -14.79 9.55 24.36
C ARG A 127 -15.93 9.43 25.39
N SER A 128 -16.85 8.48 25.17
CA SER A 128 -17.80 8.05 26.21
C SER A 128 -17.02 7.52 27.42
N ASN A 129 -17.27 8.08 28.60
CA ASN A 129 -16.42 7.98 29.79
C ASN A 129 -16.55 6.64 30.54
N THR A 130 -17.03 5.58 29.89
CA THR A 130 -17.59 4.41 30.59
C THR A 130 -16.58 3.32 30.95
N ASN A 131 -15.36 3.26 30.36
CA ASN A 131 -14.30 2.35 30.81
C ASN A 131 -12.91 2.88 30.45
N LYS A 132 -12.19 3.48 31.39
CA LYS A 132 -10.76 3.77 31.21
C LYS A 132 -9.96 2.50 31.53
N PRO A 133 -9.15 1.96 30.60
CA PRO A 133 -8.18 0.94 30.96
C PRO A 133 -7.22 1.53 32.00
N THR A 134 -7.06 0.85 33.13
CA THR A 134 -6.25 1.28 34.28
C THR A 134 -4.75 1.36 33.98
N SER A 135 -4.30 0.79 32.86
CA SER A 135 -2.90 0.80 32.39
C SER A 135 -2.85 0.68 30.86
N ALA A 136 -1.81 1.26 30.24
CA ALA A 136 -1.51 1.10 28.82
C ALA A 136 -1.37 -0.38 28.41
N LEU A 137 -0.87 -1.22 29.33
CA LEU A 137 -0.77 -2.67 29.09
C LEU A 137 -2.15 -3.34 29.04
N THR A 138 -3.09 -2.93 29.89
CA THR A 138 -4.47 -3.43 29.86
C THR A 138 -5.17 -3.02 28.57
N ALA A 139 -4.97 -1.77 28.12
CA ALA A 139 -5.49 -1.29 26.84
C ALA A 139 -4.94 -2.10 25.65
N ALA A 140 -3.63 -2.36 25.64
CA ALA A 140 -2.99 -3.18 24.60
C ALA A 140 -3.52 -4.63 24.62
N TYR A 141 -3.71 -5.21 25.80
CA TYR A 141 -4.25 -6.56 25.97
C TYR A 141 -5.70 -6.67 25.49
N GLU A 142 -6.57 -5.73 25.87
CA GLU A 142 -7.96 -5.66 25.39
C GLU A 142 -8.03 -5.50 23.87
N THR A 143 -7.16 -4.66 23.30
CA THR A 143 -7.04 -4.48 21.85
C THR A 143 -6.59 -5.78 21.18
N LEU A 144 -5.60 -6.48 21.73
CA LEU A 144 -5.11 -7.75 21.21
C LEU A 144 -6.21 -8.83 21.21
N ILE A 145 -6.96 -8.96 22.31
CA ILE A 145 -8.10 -9.88 22.39
C ILE A 145 -9.16 -9.52 21.35
N SER A 146 -9.47 -8.23 21.19
CA SER A 146 -10.43 -7.75 20.20
C SER A 146 -9.98 -8.12 18.78
N ILE A 147 -8.70 -7.94 18.45
CA ILE A 147 -8.11 -8.36 17.18
C ILE A 147 -8.24 -9.88 16.98
N ILE A 148 -7.88 -10.70 17.99
CA ILE A 148 -7.96 -12.16 17.90
C ILE A 148 -9.41 -12.64 17.74
N LYS A 149 -10.35 -12.03 18.46
CA LYS A 149 -11.78 -12.36 18.36
C LYS A 149 -12.32 -11.97 16.98
N SER A 150 -11.98 -10.77 16.51
CA SER A 150 -12.38 -10.25 15.19
C SER A 150 -11.77 -11.04 14.03
N PHE A 151 -10.54 -11.54 14.19
CA PHE A 151 -9.89 -12.45 13.24
C PHE A 151 -10.71 -13.74 13.04
N ARG A 152 -11.40 -14.22 14.08
CA ARG A 152 -12.27 -15.41 14.02
C ARG A 152 -13.67 -15.14 13.47
N THR A 153 -14.14 -13.89 13.50
CA THR A 153 -15.51 -13.50 13.10
C THR A 153 -15.54 -12.66 11.82
N LEU A 154 -14.45 -12.66 11.05
CA LEU A 154 -14.27 -11.81 9.88
C LEU A 154 -15.29 -12.16 8.77
N PRO A 155 -15.95 -11.18 8.14
CA PRO A 155 -16.79 -11.42 6.98
C PRO A 155 -16.03 -12.11 5.84
N ARG A 156 -16.73 -12.99 5.10
CA ARG A 156 -16.11 -13.84 4.06
C ARG A 156 -15.41 -13.04 2.97
N PHE A 157 -15.90 -11.85 2.64
CA PHE A 157 -15.29 -10.96 1.66
C PHE A 157 -13.92 -10.46 2.11
N ILE A 158 -13.84 -9.90 3.33
CA ILE A 158 -12.58 -9.37 3.85
C ILE A 158 -11.57 -10.50 4.10
N GLN A 159 -12.03 -11.66 4.58
CA GLN A 159 -11.15 -12.83 4.70
C GLN A 159 -10.57 -13.28 3.35
N SER A 160 -11.33 -13.14 2.27
CA SER A 160 -10.84 -13.44 0.93
C SER A 160 -9.74 -12.46 0.50
N ILE A 161 -9.91 -11.16 0.76
CA ILE A 161 -8.85 -10.14 0.51
C ILE A 161 -7.59 -10.46 1.33
N CYS A 162 -7.73 -10.75 2.62
CA CYS A 162 -6.62 -11.09 3.51
C CYS A 162 -5.87 -12.35 3.05
N ASN A 163 -6.58 -13.38 2.62
CA ASN A 163 -5.95 -14.59 2.08
C ASN A 163 -5.18 -14.31 0.79
N VAL A 164 -5.71 -13.50 -0.13
CA VAL A 164 -4.97 -13.08 -1.33
C VAL A 164 -3.72 -12.30 -0.95
N GLN A 165 -3.82 -11.38 0.00
CA GLN A 165 -2.67 -10.61 0.50
C GLN A 165 -1.60 -11.52 1.10
N LEU A 166 -1.97 -12.53 1.88
CA LEU A 166 -1.03 -13.49 2.44
C LEU A 166 -0.13 -14.08 1.35
N PHE A 167 -0.72 -14.69 0.33
CA PHE A 167 0.01 -15.33 -0.76
C PHE A 167 0.72 -14.33 -1.67
N SER A 168 0.14 -13.13 -1.85
CA SER A 168 0.77 -12.03 -2.58
C SER A 168 2.08 -11.61 -1.91
N TRP A 169 2.07 -11.40 -0.60
CA TRP A 169 3.23 -10.98 0.16
C TRP A 169 4.27 -12.09 0.33
N ILE A 170 3.87 -13.37 0.43
CA ILE A 170 4.80 -14.50 0.27
C ILE A 170 5.55 -14.39 -1.07
N GLY A 171 4.88 -13.92 -2.13
CA GLY A 171 5.46 -13.69 -3.44
C GLY A 171 6.39 -12.48 -3.52
N TRP A 172 5.99 -11.36 -2.92
CA TRP A 172 6.72 -10.09 -2.99
C TRP A 172 7.97 -10.05 -2.11
N PHE A 173 8.00 -10.69 -0.93
CA PHE A 173 9.16 -10.64 -0.04
C PHE A 173 10.46 -11.13 -0.69
N PRO A 174 10.50 -12.28 -1.38
CA PRO A 174 11.65 -12.70 -2.19
C PRO A 174 12.15 -11.62 -3.15
N PHE A 175 11.23 -10.98 -3.88
CA PHE A 175 11.56 -9.93 -4.82
C PHE A 175 12.13 -8.69 -4.12
N LEU A 176 11.50 -8.24 -3.03
CA LEU A 176 11.93 -7.05 -2.28
C LEU A 176 13.32 -7.22 -1.66
N PHE A 177 13.68 -8.43 -1.23
CA PHE A 177 14.98 -8.68 -0.60
C PHE A 177 16.10 -9.03 -1.60
N TYR A 178 15.79 -9.75 -2.67
CA TYR A 178 16.84 -10.36 -3.51
C TYR A 178 16.89 -9.84 -4.95
N SER A 179 15.95 -9.00 -5.41
CA SER A 179 15.93 -8.51 -6.80
C SER A 179 17.19 -7.75 -7.19
N THR A 180 17.69 -6.86 -6.33
CA THR A 180 18.92 -6.08 -6.59
C THR A 180 20.14 -6.98 -6.71
N THR A 181 20.29 -7.91 -5.75
CA THR A 181 21.39 -8.87 -5.72
C THR A 181 21.35 -9.78 -6.93
N TRP A 182 20.16 -10.24 -7.33
CA TRP A 182 19.98 -11.07 -8.52
C TRP A 182 20.41 -10.35 -9.80
N VAL A 183 20.02 -9.08 -9.98
CA VAL A 183 20.44 -8.27 -11.14
C VAL A 183 21.95 -8.04 -11.13
N ALA A 184 22.52 -7.70 -9.96
CA ALA A 184 23.95 -7.47 -9.83
C ALA A 184 24.77 -8.71 -10.21
N GLU A 185 24.33 -9.89 -9.78
CA GLU A 185 24.98 -11.16 -10.11
C GLU A 185 24.87 -11.50 -11.61
N ILE A 186 23.71 -11.30 -12.25
CA ILE A 186 23.57 -11.49 -13.70
C ILE A 186 24.50 -10.56 -14.48
N HIS A 187 24.60 -9.30 -14.04
CA HIS A 187 25.50 -8.33 -14.67
C HIS A 187 26.97 -8.73 -14.51
N SER A 188 27.36 -9.21 -13.33
CA SER A 188 28.69 -9.74 -13.04
C SER A 188 29.03 -10.93 -13.97
N ARG A 189 28.13 -11.91 -14.10
CA ARG A 189 28.31 -13.07 -15.01
C ARG A 189 28.51 -12.66 -16.45
N PHE A 190 27.64 -11.79 -16.96
CA PHE A 190 27.73 -11.32 -18.35
C PHE A 190 29.07 -10.61 -18.61
N THR A 191 29.53 -9.79 -17.67
CA THR A 191 30.81 -9.07 -17.80
C THR A 191 32.00 -10.03 -17.78
N ASN A 192 31.96 -11.05 -16.92
CA ASN A 192 33.00 -12.08 -16.82
C ASN A 192 33.10 -12.97 -18.07
N ASP A 193 31.98 -13.27 -18.74
CA ASP A 193 31.95 -14.06 -19.98
C ASP A 193 32.41 -13.26 -21.21
N SER A 194 32.40 -11.92 -21.16
CA SER A 194 32.52 -11.07 -22.34
C SER A 194 33.93 -10.56 -22.68
N SER A 195 34.87 -10.36 -21.74
CA SER A 195 36.18 -9.74 -22.05
C SER A 195 37.30 -9.91 -21.00
N GLU A 196 38.53 -10.09 -21.49
CA GLU A 196 39.85 -10.18 -20.82
C GLU A 196 40.31 -8.93 -20.03
N GLY A 197 39.44 -8.28 -19.27
CA GLY A 197 39.82 -7.08 -18.52
C GLY A 197 39.08 -6.97 -17.21
N SER A 198 39.66 -7.51 -16.13
CA SER A 198 39.27 -7.18 -14.78
C SER A 198 39.45 -5.68 -14.57
N SER A 199 38.38 -4.90 -14.72
CA SER A 199 38.34 -3.54 -14.17
C SER A 199 38.56 -3.65 -12.66
N ASP A 200 39.35 -2.74 -12.10
CA ASP A 200 39.68 -2.69 -10.66
C ASP A 200 38.41 -2.49 -9.79
N ASP A 201 37.26 -2.20 -10.41
CA ASP A 201 35.95 -1.95 -9.79
C ASP A 201 34.76 -2.71 -10.42
N SER A 202 34.95 -3.95 -10.88
CA SER A 202 33.85 -4.79 -11.42
C SER A 202 32.69 -5.00 -10.43
N VAL A 203 33.01 -4.90 -9.15
CA VAL A 203 32.12 -4.97 -7.99
C VAL A 203 31.22 -3.73 -7.89
N GLY A 204 31.80 -2.53 -7.98
CA GLY A 204 31.05 -1.27 -7.96
C GLY A 204 30.10 -1.19 -9.15
N ASP A 205 30.56 -1.61 -10.33
CA ASP A 205 29.73 -1.63 -11.55
C ASP A 205 28.51 -2.55 -11.43
N SER A 206 28.69 -3.75 -10.85
CA SER A 206 27.58 -4.69 -10.62
C SER A 206 26.56 -4.16 -9.60
N THR A 207 27.04 -3.50 -8.54
CA THR A 207 26.17 -2.86 -7.53
C THR A 207 25.38 -1.69 -8.11
N ARG A 208 26.02 -0.88 -8.97
CA ARG A 208 25.37 0.21 -9.69
C ARG A 208 24.32 -0.30 -10.67
N ALA A 209 24.56 -1.43 -11.34
CA ALA A 209 23.58 -2.07 -12.22
C ALA A 209 22.32 -2.51 -11.46
N GLY A 210 22.46 -3.11 -10.28
CA GLY A 210 21.32 -3.46 -9.41
C GLY A 210 20.52 -2.24 -8.96
N SER A 211 21.22 -1.16 -8.56
CA SER A 211 20.58 0.11 -8.17
C SER A 211 19.84 0.78 -9.34
N PHE A 212 20.43 0.75 -10.54
CA PHE A 212 19.81 1.25 -11.77
C PHE A 212 18.53 0.49 -12.12
N SER A 213 18.49 -0.82 -11.92
CA SER A 213 17.29 -1.64 -12.12
C SER A 213 16.13 -1.21 -11.21
N LEU A 214 16.42 -0.94 -9.93
CA LEU A 214 15.40 -0.42 -9.00
C LEU A 214 14.94 1.00 -9.36
N LEU A 215 15.84 1.84 -9.89
CA LEU A 215 15.46 3.14 -10.40
C LEU A 215 14.45 2.99 -11.55
N LEU A 216 14.72 2.14 -12.54
CA LEU A 216 13.79 1.88 -13.64
C LEU A 216 12.46 1.27 -13.15
N TYR A 217 12.50 0.32 -12.21
CA TYR A 217 11.33 -0.22 -11.53
C TYR A 217 10.48 0.87 -10.87
N SER A 218 11.11 1.83 -10.22
CA SER A 218 10.39 2.94 -9.57
C SER A 218 9.76 3.89 -10.57
N ILE A 219 10.43 4.16 -11.70
CA ILE A 219 9.87 4.98 -12.79
C ILE A 219 8.66 4.27 -13.40
N VAL A 220 8.76 2.97 -13.70
CA VAL A 220 7.64 2.19 -14.23
C VAL A 220 6.49 2.14 -13.22
N THR A 221 6.79 1.96 -11.93
CA THR A 221 5.80 2.02 -10.85
C THR A 221 5.08 3.35 -10.82
N LEU A 222 5.84 4.46 -10.90
CA LEU A 222 5.28 5.81 -10.90
C LEU A 222 4.36 6.00 -12.11
N VAL A 223 4.83 5.71 -13.31
CA VAL A 223 4.02 5.80 -14.54
C VAL A 223 2.76 4.95 -14.42
N ALA A 224 2.87 3.71 -13.96
CA ALA A 224 1.74 2.82 -13.73
C ALA A 224 0.76 3.38 -12.69
N SER A 225 1.22 4.00 -11.59
CA SER A 225 0.36 4.61 -10.57
C SER A 225 -0.50 5.76 -11.09
N PHE A 226 -0.04 6.45 -12.14
CA PHE A 226 -0.82 7.48 -12.82
C PHE A 226 -1.74 6.89 -13.88
N VAL A 227 -1.22 6.00 -14.73
CA VAL A 227 -1.95 5.48 -15.90
C VAL A 227 -3.03 4.47 -15.51
N VAL A 228 -2.72 3.54 -14.60
CA VAL A 228 -3.59 2.39 -14.30
C VAL A 228 -4.95 2.78 -13.72
N PRO A 229 -5.06 3.75 -12.79
CA PRO A 229 -6.38 4.19 -12.31
C PRO A 229 -7.29 4.74 -13.41
N PHE A 230 -6.75 5.33 -14.49
CA PHE A 230 -7.57 5.79 -15.62
C PHE A 230 -8.11 4.64 -16.49
N LEU A 231 -7.54 3.44 -16.35
CA LEU A 231 -8.00 2.24 -17.06
C LEU A 231 -9.09 1.49 -16.30
N VAL A 232 -9.39 1.88 -15.06
CA VAL A 232 -10.40 1.26 -14.21
C VAL A 232 -11.65 2.13 -14.22
N SER A 233 -12.81 1.52 -14.48
CA SER A 233 -14.11 2.19 -14.30
C SER A 233 -14.43 2.25 -12.80
N PRO A 234 -14.71 3.43 -12.22
CA PRO A 234 -15.15 3.54 -10.83
C PRO A 234 -16.42 2.72 -10.63
N SER A 235 -16.44 1.87 -9.60
CA SER A 235 -17.61 1.08 -9.26
C SER A 235 -18.65 2.00 -8.61
N GLY A 236 -19.45 2.71 -9.41
CA GLY A 236 -20.68 3.36 -8.95
C GLY A 236 -20.78 4.89 -9.00
N SER A 237 -20.08 5.61 -9.88
CA SER A 237 -20.33 7.05 -10.07
C SER A 237 -20.59 7.43 -11.53
N ILE A 238 -21.58 8.33 -11.69
CA ILE A 238 -22.14 8.85 -12.93
C ILE A 238 -21.03 9.30 -13.89
N ARG A 239 -21.10 8.81 -15.13
CA ARG A 239 -20.20 9.10 -16.25
C ARG A 239 -19.81 10.59 -16.27
N PRO A 240 -18.55 10.98 -15.99
CA PRO A 240 -18.11 12.31 -16.35
C PRO A 240 -18.02 12.36 -17.88
N LYS A 241 -18.70 13.34 -18.50
CA LYS A 241 -18.60 13.62 -19.94
C LYS A 241 -17.21 14.19 -20.25
N PHE A 242 -16.18 13.35 -20.30
CA PHE A 242 -14.86 13.74 -20.81
C PHE A 242 -14.66 13.19 -22.23
N SER A 243 -14.45 14.10 -23.19
CA SER A 243 -14.34 13.79 -24.62
C SER A 243 -12.91 14.04 -25.12
N TRP A 244 -12.10 12.97 -25.12
CA TRP A 244 -10.94 12.74 -25.98
C TRP A 244 -11.20 11.48 -26.81
N LYS A 245 -12.04 11.59 -27.84
CA LYS A 245 -12.74 10.47 -28.50
C LYS A 245 -11.89 9.46 -29.28
N GLN A 246 -10.56 9.55 -29.34
CA GLN A 246 -9.82 8.82 -30.40
C GLN A 246 -8.40 8.33 -30.09
N LEU A 247 -7.96 8.22 -28.84
CA LEU A 247 -6.63 7.62 -28.58
C LEU A 247 -6.67 6.16 -28.16
N PHE A 248 -7.33 5.36 -29.00
CA PHE A 248 -7.36 3.89 -29.06
C PHE A 248 -8.42 3.17 -28.22
N GLN A 249 -9.33 2.51 -28.95
CA GLN A 249 -10.33 1.54 -28.49
C GLN A 249 -9.66 0.37 -27.75
N LEU A 250 -9.28 0.57 -26.50
CA LEU A 250 -8.80 -0.50 -25.64
C LEU A 250 -9.99 -1.24 -25.00
N PRO A 251 -10.01 -2.58 -24.97
CA PRO A 251 -11.12 -3.41 -24.47
C PRO A 251 -11.30 -3.37 -22.94
N PHE A 252 -10.70 -2.41 -22.22
CA PHE A 252 -10.58 -2.42 -20.76
C PHE A 252 -11.74 -1.75 -20.00
N VAL A 253 -12.81 -1.33 -20.67
CA VAL A 253 -14.02 -0.74 -20.04
C VAL A 253 -14.66 -1.68 -18.99
N PHE A 254 -14.34 -2.99 -19.03
CA PHE A 254 -14.84 -4.02 -18.11
C PHE A 254 -13.91 -4.37 -16.94
N LEU A 255 -12.76 -3.69 -16.80
CA LEU A 255 -11.76 -4.02 -15.80
C LEU A 255 -12.08 -3.32 -14.47
N THR A 256 -12.76 -4.05 -13.58
CA THR A 256 -13.01 -3.62 -12.20
C THR A 256 -11.74 -3.74 -11.34
N VAL A 257 -11.69 -3.03 -10.20
CA VAL A 257 -10.55 -3.08 -9.26
C VAL A 257 -10.13 -4.52 -8.89
N PRO A 258 -11.05 -5.47 -8.58
CA PRO A 258 -10.67 -6.85 -8.29
C PRO A 258 -10.03 -7.58 -9.49
N LYS A 259 -10.54 -7.36 -10.71
CA LYS A 259 -9.99 -7.98 -11.93
C LYS A 259 -8.59 -7.43 -12.25
N LEU A 260 -8.41 -6.12 -12.11
CA LEU A 260 -7.10 -5.49 -12.29
C LEU A 260 -6.09 -6.05 -11.28
N TRP A 261 -6.50 -6.22 -10.02
CA TRP A 261 -5.65 -6.81 -8.99
C TRP A 261 -5.27 -8.27 -9.34
N THR A 262 -6.21 -9.07 -9.83
CA THR A 262 -5.93 -10.42 -10.34
C THR A 262 -4.88 -10.41 -11.45
N VAL A 263 -5.02 -9.51 -12.43
CA VAL A 263 -4.07 -9.38 -13.54
C VAL A 263 -2.68 -9.02 -13.02
N SER A 264 -2.57 -8.15 -12.00
CA SER A 264 -1.29 -7.77 -11.40
C SER A 264 -0.52 -8.97 -10.83
N HIS A 265 -1.22 -9.91 -10.17
CA HIS A 265 -0.59 -11.13 -9.64
C HIS A 265 -0.05 -12.03 -10.75
N PHE A 266 -0.78 -12.18 -11.86
CA PHE A 266 -0.32 -12.97 -12.99
C PHE A 266 0.85 -12.29 -13.73
N ILE A 267 0.82 -10.96 -13.87
CA ILE A 267 1.96 -10.19 -14.41
C ILE A 267 3.22 -10.46 -13.59
N PHE A 268 3.12 -10.34 -12.27
CA PHE A 268 4.24 -10.60 -11.38
C PHE A 268 4.70 -12.07 -11.44
N ALA A 269 3.77 -13.02 -11.41
CA ALA A 269 4.07 -14.44 -11.52
C ALA A 269 4.80 -14.79 -12.82
N ILE A 270 4.30 -14.33 -13.97
CA ILE A 270 4.93 -14.56 -15.28
C ILE A 270 6.32 -13.94 -15.31
N SER A 271 6.48 -12.75 -14.73
CA SER A 271 7.79 -12.09 -14.64
C SER A 271 8.78 -12.93 -13.82
N MET A 272 8.37 -13.42 -12.64
CA MET A 272 9.22 -14.26 -11.80
C MET A 272 9.55 -15.61 -12.45
N MET A 273 8.61 -16.23 -13.16
CA MET A 273 8.87 -17.48 -13.90
C MET A 273 9.79 -17.26 -15.10
N SER A 274 9.76 -16.07 -15.71
CA SER A 274 10.60 -15.70 -16.85
C SER A 274 12.08 -15.53 -16.48
N THR A 275 12.43 -15.48 -15.19
CA THR A 275 13.82 -15.47 -14.71
C THR A 275 14.63 -16.68 -15.16
N TRP A 276 14.01 -17.75 -15.65
CA TRP A 276 14.71 -18.89 -16.26
C TRP A 276 15.42 -18.54 -17.57
N PHE A 277 14.87 -17.57 -18.31
CA PHE A 277 15.32 -17.23 -19.66
C PHE A 277 16.22 -16.00 -19.69
N VAL A 278 16.48 -15.38 -18.54
CA VAL A 278 17.28 -14.16 -18.45
C VAL A 278 18.74 -14.51 -18.37
N THR A 279 19.52 -14.11 -19.38
CA THR A 279 20.96 -14.34 -19.46
C THR A 279 21.79 -13.06 -19.53
N ASN A 280 21.13 -11.92 -19.76
CA ASN A 280 21.79 -10.63 -19.94
C ASN A 280 21.30 -9.61 -18.90
N GLY A 281 22.18 -8.73 -18.42
CA GLY A 281 21.85 -7.64 -17.51
C GLY A 281 20.75 -6.70 -18.04
N VAL A 282 20.68 -6.47 -19.37
CA VAL A 282 19.58 -5.67 -19.96
C VAL A 282 18.24 -6.37 -19.81
N GLN A 283 18.20 -7.69 -20.04
CA GLN A 283 16.99 -8.48 -19.85
C GLN A 283 16.56 -8.50 -18.38
N ALA A 284 17.51 -8.59 -17.45
CA ALA A 284 17.25 -8.51 -16.01
C ALA A 284 16.65 -7.14 -15.62
N ASN A 285 17.21 -6.04 -16.14
CA ASN A 285 16.69 -4.70 -15.91
C ASN A 285 15.25 -4.54 -16.42
N VAL A 286 14.97 -4.98 -17.64
CA VAL A 286 13.62 -4.91 -18.23
C VAL A 286 12.64 -5.74 -17.39
N LEU A 287 13.02 -6.95 -16.99
CA LEU A 287 12.16 -7.84 -16.22
C LEU A 287 11.79 -7.27 -14.86
N ILE A 288 12.78 -6.80 -14.08
CA ILE A 288 12.56 -6.19 -12.78
C ILE A 288 11.74 -4.90 -12.92
N SER A 289 12.03 -4.09 -13.94
CA SER A 289 11.28 -2.85 -14.18
C SER A 289 9.80 -3.11 -14.45
N PHE A 290 9.50 -4.14 -15.23
CA PHE A 290 8.13 -4.52 -15.57
C PHE A 290 7.29 -4.94 -14.36
N CYS A 291 7.92 -5.51 -13.33
CA CYS A 291 7.25 -5.81 -12.05
C CYS A 291 6.71 -4.55 -11.36
N GLY A 292 7.21 -3.36 -11.68
CA GLY A 292 6.70 -2.09 -11.15
C GLY A 292 5.21 -1.84 -11.46
N ILE A 293 4.70 -2.37 -12.57
CA ILE A 293 3.27 -2.29 -12.91
C ILE A 293 2.43 -3.08 -11.90
N ALA A 294 2.86 -4.31 -11.59
CA ALA A 294 2.16 -5.15 -10.64
C ALA A 294 2.24 -4.57 -9.21
N TRP A 295 3.39 -4.01 -8.84
CA TRP A 295 3.57 -3.34 -7.56
C TRP A 295 2.65 -2.14 -7.40
N ALA A 296 2.58 -1.28 -8.43
CA ALA A 296 1.70 -0.11 -8.41
C ALA A 296 0.26 -0.50 -8.09
N ILE A 297 -0.26 -1.58 -8.68
CA ILE A 297 -1.62 -2.07 -8.41
C ILE A 297 -1.76 -2.66 -7.01
N ALA A 298 -0.80 -3.49 -6.59
CA ALA A 298 -0.81 -4.18 -5.31
C ALA A 298 -0.82 -3.21 -4.11
N MET A 299 -0.28 -2.00 -4.28
CA MET A 299 -0.19 -1.02 -3.21
C MET A 299 -1.49 -0.26 -2.90
N TRP A 300 -2.48 -0.23 -3.80
CA TRP A 300 -3.73 0.50 -3.57
C TRP A 300 -4.99 -0.35 -3.73
N ALA A 301 -5.02 -1.32 -4.66
CA ALA A 301 -6.22 -2.09 -4.95
C ALA A 301 -6.81 -2.80 -3.71
N PRO A 302 -6.02 -3.49 -2.86
CA PRO A 302 -6.53 -4.15 -1.66
C PRO A 302 -7.19 -3.18 -0.68
N PHE A 303 -6.57 -2.02 -0.48
CA PHE A 303 -7.06 -1.00 0.45
C PHE A 303 -8.32 -0.31 -0.10
N SER A 304 -8.38 -0.06 -1.40
CA SER A 304 -9.56 0.49 -2.05
C SER A 304 -10.77 -0.43 -1.90
N MET A 305 -10.60 -1.74 -2.14
CA MET A 305 -11.68 -2.72 -1.96
C MET A 305 -12.11 -2.86 -0.50
N LEU A 306 -11.15 -2.77 0.43
CA LEU A 306 -11.44 -2.80 1.86
C LEU A 306 -12.25 -1.57 2.29
N GLY A 307 -11.87 -0.37 1.82
CA GLY A 307 -12.59 0.88 2.07
C GLY A 307 -14.01 0.86 1.51
N GLU A 308 -14.19 0.40 0.26
CA GLU A 308 -15.53 0.28 -0.35
C GLU A 308 -16.43 -0.67 0.45
N TYR A 309 -15.90 -1.79 0.95
CA TYR A 309 -16.67 -2.72 1.78
C TYR A 309 -17.09 -2.09 3.12
N ILE A 310 -16.15 -1.44 3.83
CA ILE A 310 -16.44 -0.76 5.10
C ILE A 310 -17.53 0.30 4.89
N ALA A 311 -17.43 1.07 3.81
CA ALA A 311 -18.41 2.08 3.45
C ALA A 311 -19.81 1.50 3.14
N LYS A 312 -19.88 0.34 2.46
CA LYS A 312 -21.15 -0.34 2.19
C LYS A 312 -21.82 -0.82 3.48
N GLU A 313 -21.05 -1.43 4.37
CA GLU A 313 -21.55 -1.89 5.67
C GLU A 313 -22.13 -0.71 6.47
N TYR A 314 -21.39 0.40 6.55
CA TYR A 314 -21.84 1.62 7.23
C TYR A 314 -23.15 2.19 6.65
N ARG A 315 -23.33 2.19 5.32
CA ARG A 315 -24.59 2.62 4.69
C ARG A 315 -25.75 1.70 5.02
N SER A 316 -25.50 0.40 5.17
CA SER A 316 -26.53 -0.58 5.50
C SER A 316 -27.04 -0.44 6.93
N THR A 317 -26.16 -0.07 7.87
CA THR A 317 -26.51 0.12 9.29
C THR A 317 -27.17 1.47 9.59
N THR A 318 -26.97 2.48 8.72
CA THR A 318 -27.46 3.86 8.94
C THR A 318 -28.81 4.16 8.29
N LYS A 319 -29.38 3.27 7.47
CA LYS A 319 -30.76 3.47 6.96
C LYS A 319 -31.77 3.29 8.12
N PRO A 320 -32.59 4.30 8.46
CA PRO A 320 -33.68 4.10 9.40
C PRO A 320 -34.74 3.19 8.76
N ASN A 321 -35.27 2.23 9.54
CA ASN A 321 -36.43 1.40 9.19
C ASN A 321 -37.68 2.29 9.02
N ASN A 322 -37.80 2.99 7.90
CA ASN A 322 -39.08 3.49 7.43
C ASN A 322 -39.57 2.52 6.34
N ASP A 323 -40.43 1.60 6.76
CA ASP A 323 -41.04 0.51 5.99
C ASP A 323 -41.99 0.99 4.87
N THR A 324 -41.60 1.91 3.99
CA THR A 324 -42.48 2.36 2.88
C THR A 324 -41.87 2.55 1.50
N ASP A 325 -40.57 2.28 1.29
CA ASP A 325 -39.91 2.48 -0.02
C ASP A 325 -39.23 1.21 -0.58
N GLU A 326 -39.68 0.00 -0.22
CA GLU A 326 -39.12 -1.24 -0.79
C GLU A 326 -39.49 -1.44 -2.27
N ASP A 327 -40.61 -0.90 -2.74
CA ASP A 327 -41.07 -1.09 -4.13
C ASP A 327 -40.37 -0.16 -5.14
N THR A 328 -39.86 1.00 -4.70
CA THR A 328 -39.27 2.02 -5.58
C THR A 328 -37.82 1.70 -5.94
N ASP A 329 -37.04 1.15 -5.00
CA ASP A 329 -35.64 0.78 -5.21
C ASP A 329 -35.51 -0.51 -6.07
N GLN A 330 -36.44 -1.46 -5.92
CA GLN A 330 -36.45 -2.69 -6.73
C GLN A 330 -36.83 -2.40 -8.19
N LEU A 331 -37.69 -1.40 -8.42
CA LEU A 331 -38.05 -0.93 -9.75
C LEU A 331 -36.88 -0.21 -10.44
N MET A 332 -36.12 0.61 -9.71
CA MET A 332 -34.95 1.29 -10.25
C MET A 332 -33.80 0.31 -10.58
N TYR A 333 -33.62 -0.75 -9.78
CA TYR A 333 -32.65 -1.81 -10.06
C TYR A 333 -33.02 -2.63 -11.31
N ASN A 334 -34.31 -2.97 -11.48
CA ASN A 334 -34.77 -3.76 -12.63
C ASN A 334 -34.84 -2.95 -13.95
N LEU A 335 -35.06 -1.63 -13.88
CA LEU A 335 -35.05 -0.74 -15.05
C LEU A 335 -33.64 -0.55 -15.64
N VAL A 336 -32.60 -0.58 -14.79
CA VAL A 336 -31.19 -0.51 -15.22
C VAL A 336 -30.74 -1.81 -15.90
N GLU A 337 -31.35 -2.95 -15.56
CA GLU A 337 -31.03 -4.25 -16.15
C GLU A 337 -31.79 -4.56 -17.46
N THR A 338 -32.95 -3.94 -17.70
CA THR A 338 -33.81 -4.26 -18.86
C THR A 338 -33.81 -3.25 -20.01
N GLY A 339 -33.15 -2.09 -19.90
CA GLY A 339 -32.84 -1.23 -21.05
C GLY A 339 -34.06 -0.71 -21.83
N VAL A 340 -35.21 -0.54 -21.19
CA VAL A 340 -36.40 0.07 -21.81
C VAL A 340 -36.33 1.59 -21.65
N VAL A 341 -36.12 2.28 -22.78
CA VAL A 341 -36.17 3.74 -22.87
C VAL A 341 -37.64 4.14 -23.01
N ILE A 342 -38.19 4.86 -22.02
CA ILE A 342 -39.44 5.59 -22.19
C ILE A 342 -39.08 6.95 -22.79
N ASP A 343 -39.43 7.15 -24.05
CA ASP A 343 -39.34 8.42 -24.75
C ASP A 343 -40.41 9.36 -24.16
N GLY A 344 -39.96 10.44 -23.51
CA GLY A 344 -40.81 11.51 -23.00
C GLY A 344 -40.65 12.72 -23.90
N ASP A 345 -41.61 12.88 -24.81
CA ASP A 345 -41.76 13.99 -25.75
C ASP A 345 -42.14 15.27 -24.97
N ASP A 346 -41.38 16.35 -25.17
CA ASP A 346 -41.71 17.70 -24.69
C ASP A 346 -42.70 18.35 -25.67
N ASN A 347 -43.86 18.84 -25.21
CA ASN A 347 -44.58 19.96 -25.85
C ASN A 347 -45.67 20.60 -24.95
N GLU A 348 -45.42 21.88 -24.63
CA GLU A 348 -46.29 23.08 -24.63
C GLU A 348 -47.71 23.12 -23.97
N SER A 349 -47.78 23.99 -22.95
CA SER A 349 -48.80 25.00 -22.57
C SER A 349 -50.23 25.04 -23.18
N GLU A 350 -51.27 25.15 -22.32
CA GLU A 350 -52.18 26.32 -22.15
C GLU A 350 -53.45 26.00 -21.29
N ASP A 351 -53.79 26.94 -20.39
CA ASP A 351 -55.10 27.47 -19.97
C ASP A 351 -56.21 26.73 -19.15
N ASN A 352 -56.62 27.48 -18.10
CA ASN A 352 -57.98 27.83 -17.59
C ASN A 352 -58.79 26.97 -16.58
N ASP A 353 -59.02 27.62 -15.42
CA ASP A 353 -60.28 27.93 -14.72
C ASP A 353 -61.00 27.00 -13.69
N GLU A 354 -61.29 27.66 -12.55
CA GLU A 354 -62.49 27.66 -11.69
C GLU A 354 -62.83 26.57 -10.62
N ASN A 355 -62.63 26.98 -9.36
CA ASN A 355 -63.67 27.24 -8.33
C ASN A 355 -64.38 26.07 -7.58
N SER A 356 -64.14 25.94 -6.25
CA SER A 356 -65.19 25.74 -5.20
C SER A 356 -64.70 25.73 -3.72
N ARG A 357 -65.03 26.83 -3.03
CA ARG A 357 -65.32 27.19 -1.61
C ARG A 357 -65.34 26.14 -0.44
N THR A 358 -64.46 26.35 0.57
CA THR A 358 -64.60 26.65 2.07
C THR A 358 -65.80 26.13 2.92
N PRO A 359 -65.71 25.88 4.28
CA PRO A 359 -65.31 26.90 5.30
C PRO A 359 -64.67 26.50 6.68
N ILE A 360 -63.72 27.35 7.10
CA ILE A 360 -63.50 28.11 8.39
C ILE A 360 -64.00 27.57 9.75
N ARG A 361 -63.09 27.52 10.76
CA ARG A 361 -63.14 28.17 12.12
C ARG A 361 -61.82 27.97 12.91
N THR A 362 -60.95 28.99 13.04
CA THR A 362 -60.66 29.86 14.23
C THR A 362 -60.25 29.11 15.50
N SER A 363 -59.02 29.26 16.04
CA SER A 363 -58.53 30.44 16.77
C SER A 363 -56.98 30.51 16.91
N THR A 364 -56.42 31.74 16.74
CA THR A 364 -55.29 32.41 17.46
C THR A 364 -54.31 31.52 18.26
N GLU A 365 -52.99 31.54 18.05
CA GLU A 365 -52.02 32.63 18.29
C GLU A 365 -50.64 32.26 17.67
N GLU A 366 -49.76 33.25 17.50
CA GLU A 366 -48.44 33.20 16.85
C GLU A 366 -47.51 32.13 17.45
N ASP A 367 -47.05 31.18 16.62
CA ASP A 367 -46.00 30.23 16.97
C ASP A 367 -44.85 30.39 15.96
N THR A 368 -43.82 31.12 16.37
CA THR A 368 -42.52 31.11 15.68
C THR A 368 -41.92 29.73 15.91
N SER A 369 -42.00 28.88 14.89
CA SER A 369 -41.42 27.54 14.89
C SER A 369 -39.94 27.58 15.26
N GLU A 370 -39.65 27.25 16.51
CA GLU A 370 -38.34 26.80 16.95
C GLU A 370 -37.94 25.59 16.11
N VAL A 371 -36.78 25.69 15.48
CA VAL A 371 -36.10 24.57 14.83
C VAL A 371 -36.02 23.43 15.84
N PRO A 372 -36.51 22.21 15.56
CA PRO A 372 -36.35 21.10 16.47
C PRO A 372 -34.86 20.87 16.69
N PHE A 373 -34.42 21.17 17.91
CA PHE A 373 -33.10 20.83 18.42
C PHE A 373 -32.98 19.30 18.36
N MET A 374 -32.25 18.82 17.36
CA MET A 374 -31.93 17.41 17.18
C MET A 374 -31.01 17.00 18.35
N ASP A 375 -31.56 16.23 19.29
CA ASP A 375 -30.81 15.61 20.37
C ASP A 375 -29.63 14.80 19.80
N PRO A 376 -28.37 15.05 20.19
CA PRO A 376 -27.20 14.38 19.63
C PRO A 376 -26.88 13.03 20.29
N HIS A 377 -27.90 12.28 20.73
CA HIS A 377 -27.71 10.95 21.30
C HIS A 377 -27.80 9.85 20.22
N GLY A 378 -26.82 9.85 19.32
CA GLY A 378 -26.55 8.74 18.41
C GLY A 378 -25.22 8.06 18.77
N ASP A 379 -25.28 7.01 19.59
CA ASP A 379 -24.13 6.20 20.03
C ASP A 379 -23.46 5.41 18.88
N THR A 380 -23.93 5.57 17.64
CA THR A 380 -23.59 4.73 16.49
C THR A 380 -22.26 5.08 15.82
N SER A 381 -21.80 6.34 15.84
CA SER A 381 -20.55 6.71 15.12
C SER A 381 -19.26 6.21 15.80
N THR A 382 -19.32 5.91 17.10
CA THR A 382 -18.14 5.56 17.90
C THR A 382 -17.75 4.09 17.84
N LYS A 383 -18.70 3.19 17.54
CA LYS A 383 -18.42 1.77 17.31
C LYS A 383 -17.77 1.52 15.95
N ASP A 384 -18.29 2.16 14.91
CA ASP A 384 -17.95 1.79 13.53
C ASP A 384 -16.55 2.26 13.10
N SER A 385 -16.08 3.43 13.59
CA SER A 385 -14.70 3.90 13.39
C SER A 385 -13.67 3.00 14.09
N SER A 386 -14.02 2.49 15.29
CA SER A 386 -13.18 1.51 16.00
C SER A 386 -13.10 0.17 15.27
N GLU A 387 -14.15 -0.24 14.55
CA GLU A 387 -14.17 -1.50 13.79
C GLU A 387 -13.33 -1.42 12.51
N ALA A 388 -13.35 -0.29 11.80
CA ALA A 388 -12.50 -0.07 10.62
C ALA A 388 -11.00 -0.16 10.97
N GLY A 389 -10.57 0.46 12.07
CA GLY A 389 -9.19 0.37 12.57
C GLY A 389 -8.76 -1.05 12.94
N VAL A 390 -9.64 -1.83 13.59
CA VAL A 390 -9.39 -3.24 13.89
C VAL A 390 -9.27 -4.07 12.60
N LEU A 391 -10.10 -3.79 11.60
CA LEU A 391 -10.07 -4.50 10.33
C LEU A 391 -8.78 -4.24 9.54
N LEU A 392 -8.36 -2.98 9.47
CA LEU A 392 -7.06 -2.58 8.90
C LEU A 392 -5.89 -3.19 9.69
N GLY A 393 -6.00 -3.28 11.01
CA GLY A 393 -5.03 -3.98 11.87
C GLY A 393 -4.89 -5.46 11.52
N ILE A 394 -6.01 -6.17 11.35
CA ILE A 394 -6.03 -7.57 10.92
C ILE A 394 -5.40 -7.71 9.54
N HIS A 395 -5.77 -6.86 8.59
CA HIS A 395 -5.20 -6.87 7.25
C HIS A 395 -3.67 -6.73 7.28
N ASN A 396 -3.14 -5.82 8.09
CA ASN A 396 -1.69 -5.64 8.25
C ASN A 396 -0.99 -6.90 8.81
N ILE A 397 -1.64 -7.67 9.69
CA ILE A 397 -1.09 -8.96 10.16
C ILE A 397 -0.91 -9.92 8.99
N TYR A 398 -1.86 -9.98 8.05
CA TYR A 398 -1.76 -10.81 6.85
C TYR A 398 -0.67 -10.36 5.87
N ILE A 399 -0.27 -9.09 5.92
CA ILE A 399 0.85 -8.54 5.16
C ILE A 399 2.20 -8.91 5.81
N VAL A 400 2.28 -8.85 7.14
CA VAL A 400 3.54 -9.06 7.88
C VAL A 400 3.85 -10.54 8.10
N LEU A 401 2.85 -11.38 8.38
CA LEU A 401 3.05 -12.81 8.68
C LEU A 401 3.85 -13.57 7.59
N PRO A 402 3.63 -13.33 6.29
CA PRO A 402 4.42 -13.94 5.23
C PRO A 402 5.92 -13.71 5.33
N GLN A 403 6.38 -12.60 5.93
CA GLN A 403 7.80 -12.30 6.05
C GLN A 403 8.53 -13.42 6.79
N PHE A 404 7.97 -13.89 7.91
CA PHE A 404 8.55 -14.98 8.71
C PHE A 404 8.58 -16.30 7.93
N LEU A 405 7.51 -16.61 7.19
CA LEU A 405 7.44 -17.82 6.39
C LEU A 405 8.48 -17.82 5.28
N VAL A 406 8.61 -16.69 4.58
CA VAL A 406 9.58 -16.51 3.50
C VAL A 406 11.00 -16.62 4.05
N THR A 407 11.33 -15.97 5.17
CA THR A 407 12.67 -16.05 5.76
C THR A 407 13.06 -17.50 6.09
N ILE A 408 12.15 -18.30 6.67
CA ILE A 408 12.40 -19.72 6.95
C ILE A 408 12.65 -20.47 5.63
N PHE A 409 11.80 -20.24 4.63
CA PHE A 409 11.88 -20.92 3.35
C PHE A 409 13.13 -20.56 2.54
N THR A 410 13.51 -19.28 2.47
CA THR A 410 14.74 -18.86 1.77
C THR A 410 15.97 -19.41 2.46
N THR A 411 15.98 -19.46 3.79
CA THR A 411 17.05 -20.10 4.57
C THR A 411 17.21 -21.58 4.20
N ILE A 412 16.10 -22.31 4.04
CA ILE A 412 16.12 -23.73 3.62
C ILE A 412 16.65 -23.86 2.18
N ILE A 413 16.19 -23.02 1.24
CA ILE A 413 16.67 -23.07 -0.14
C ILE A 413 18.17 -22.85 -0.20
N PHE A 414 18.68 -21.78 0.41
CA PHE A 414 20.12 -21.50 0.38
C PHE A 414 20.92 -22.60 1.09
N ALA A 415 20.40 -23.19 2.16
CA ALA A 415 21.05 -24.33 2.79
C ALA A 415 21.16 -25.58 1.89
N ILE A 416 20.20 -25.78 0.96
CA ILE A 416 20.19 -26.91 0.03
C ILE A 416 21.00 -26.63 -1.23
N LEU A 417 20.84 -25.45 -1.82
CA LEU A 417 21.46 -25.08 -3.10
C LEU A 417 22.91 -24.61 -2.95
N GLU A 418 23.27 -24.12 -1.76
CA GLU A 418 24.62 -23.67 -1.43
C GLU A 418 25.11 -24.36 -0.14
N PRO A 419 25.34 -25.69 -0.17
CA PRO A 419 25.91 -26.39 0.97
C PRO A 419 27.32 -25.84 1.24
N SER A 420 27.48 -25.14 2.38
CA SER A 420 28.72 -24.47 2.80
C SER A 420 29.97 -25.31 2.51
N ASN A 421 30.77 -24.90 1.53
CA ASN A 421 32.19 -25.25 1.52
C ASN A 421 32.92 -24.25 2.44
N ASP A 422 33.34 -24.76 3.60
CA ASP A 422 34.20 -24.16 4.64
C ASP A 422 34.68 -22.70 4.43
N LYS A 423 34.05 -21.78 5.18
CA LYS A 423 34.69 -20.71 6.00
C LYS A 423 33.63 -19.93 6.76
N ILE A 424 33.13 -20.55 7.82
CA ILE A 424 32.39 -19.87 8.88
C ILE A 424 33.43 -19.09 9.69
N ILE A 425 33.50 -17.77 9.51
CA ILE A 425 33.85 -16.71 10.48
C ILE A 425 33.96 -15.41 9.65
N THR A 426 33.20 -14.39 10.04
CA THR A 426 32.97 -13.05 9.41
C THR A 426 31.90 -12.94 8.32
N ARG A 427 30.66 -13.39 8.59
CA ARG A 427 29.47 -12.80 7.96
C ARG A 427 29.12 -11.46 8.64
N GLN A 428 29.91 -10.43 8.36
CA GLN A 428 29.42 -9.04 8.47
C GLN A 428 28.73 -8.69 7.15
N HIS A 429 27.67 -7.89 7.23
CA HIS A 429 26.93 -7.29 6.10
C HIS A 429 27.87 -6.52 5.14
N HIS A 430 28.59 -7.23 4.29
CA HIS A 430 29.24 -6.71 3.11
C HIS A 430 28.51 -7.27 1.88
N PRO A 431 28.28 -6.46 0.84
CA PRO A 431 27.61 -6.89 -0.40
C PRO A 431 28.42 -7.89 -1.24
N HIS A 432 29.44 -8.54 -0.66
CA HIS A 432 30.34 -9.47 -1.33
C HIS A 432 30.60 -10.69 -0.45
N ASP A 433 29.73 -11.69 -0.56
CA ASP A 433 30.18 -13.07 -0.50
C ASP A 433 30.06 -13.62 -1.93
N LYS A 434 31.18 -14.07 -2.49
CA LYS A 434 31.30 -14.72 -3.81
C LYS A 434 30.65 -16.11 -3.82
N GLY A 435 29.45 -16.25 -3.25
CA GLY A 435 28.85 -17.55 -2.97
C GLY A 435 27.34 -17.64 -3.19
N LEU A 436 26.65 -16.56 -3.56
CA LEU A 436 25.22 -16.65 -3.92
C LEU A 436 25.08 -16.86 -5.42
N ASP A 437 24.67 -18.06 -5.82
CA ASP A 437 24.43 -18.37 -7.22
C ASP A 437 23.16 -17.61 -7.68
N ALA A 438 23.22 -16.87 -8.80
CA ALA A 438 22.03 -16.27 -9.42
C ALA A 438 20.93 -17.32 -9.64
N ASP A 439 21.31 -18.59 -9.80
CA ASP A 439 20.39 -19.71 -9.93
C ASP A 439 19.66 -20.00 -8.60
N SER A 440 20.35 -19.93 -7.46
CA SER A 440 19.74 -20.03 -6.12
C SER A 440 18.75 -18.89 -5.88
N ILE A 441 19.17 -17.65 -6.14
CA ILE A 441 18.31 -16.48 -5.98
C ILE A 441 17.13 -16.55 -6.97
N GLY A 442 17.39 -16.95 -8.21
CA GLY A 442 16.36 -17.16 -9.23
C GLY A 442 15.32 -18.19 -8.80
N PHE A 443 15.73 -19.28 -8.14
CA PHE A 443 14.80 -20.27 -7.57
C PHE A 443 13.91 -19.67 -6.48
N VAL A 444 14.48 -18.85 -5.58
CA VAL A 444 13.74 -18.12 -4.54
C VAL A 444 12.73 -17.14 -5.16
N LEU A 445 13.10 -16.42 -6.21
CA LEU A 445 12.19 -15.52 -6.95
C LEU A 445 11.04 -16.28 -7.62
N ARG A 446 11.33 -17.42 -8.25
CA ARG A 446 10.32 -18.28 -8.91
C ARG A 446 9.32 -18.87 -7.92
N PHE A 447 9.78 -19.27 -6.73
CA PHE A 447 8.87 -19.67 -5.65
C PHE A 447 7.92 -18.52 -5.29
N GLY A 448 8.44 -17.29 -5.20
CA GLY A 448 7.59 -16.12 -5.03
C GLY A 448 6.56 -15.97 -6.15
N GLY A 449 6.96 -16.25 -7.39
CA GLY A 449 6.07 -16.33 -8.56
C GLY A 449 4.96 -17.37 -8.41
N LEU A 450 5.27 -18.59 -7.94
CA LEU A 450 4.26 -19.63 -7.69
C LEU A 450 3.24 -19.21 -6.63
N SER A 451 3.70 -18.55 -5.55
CA SER A 451 2.80 -17.99 -4.54
C SER A 451 1.90 -16.89 -5.12
N ALA A 452 2.42 -16.05 -6.01
CA ALA A 452 1.62 -15.05 -6.70
C ALA A 452 0.56 -15.67 -7.64
N ILE A 453 0.80 -16.83 -8.24
CA ILE A 453 -0.25 -17.58 -8.97
C ILE A 453 -1.38 -17.96 -8.02
N ILE A 454 -1.07 -18.47 -6.83
CA ILE A 454 -2.07 -18.81 -5.81
C ILE A 454 -2.88 -17.57 -5.41
N ALA A 455 -2.20 -16.43 -5.19
CA ALA A 455 -2.85 -15.16 -4.90
C ALA A 455 -3.80 -14.73 -6.04
N GLY A 456 -3.34 -14.83 -7.30
CA GLY A 456 -4.15 -14.57 -8.50
C GLY A 456 -5.40 -15.44 -8.55
N LEU A 457 -5.27 -16.75 -8.35
CA LEU A 457 -6.41 -17.69 -8.35
C LEU A 457 -7.41 -17.41 -7.21
N LEU A 458 -6.92 -17.05 -6.02
CA LEU A 458 -7.77 -16.66 -4.90
C LEU A 458 -8.51 -15.35 -5.18
N SER A 459 -7.86 -14.39 -5.85
CA SER A 459 -8.44 -13.08 -6.15
C SER A 459 -9.60 -13.15 -7.16
N ILE A 460 -9.66 -14.19 -8.00
CA ILE A 460 -10.81 -14.43 -8.91
C ILE A 460 -12.12 -14.58 -8.14
N LYS A 461 -12.08 -15.08 -6.90
CA LYS A 461 -13.28 -15.23 -6.06
C LYS A 461 -13.90 -13.88 -5.69
N LEU A 462 -13.13 -12.79 -5.76
CA LEU A 462 -13.56 -11.42 -5.46
C LEU A 462 -14.25 -10.73 -6.66
N TRP A 463 -14.38 -11.42 -7.80
CA TRP A 463 -15.07 -10.88 -8.98
C TRP A 463 -16.60 -10.96 -8.86
N LYS A 464 -17.09 -11.73 -7.89
CA LYS A 464 -18.50 -11.89 -7.53
C LYS A 464 -18.79 -10.97 -6.35
#